data_AF-A0AAU2SHE1-F1
#
_entry.id   AF-A0AAU2SHE1-F1
#
_cell.length_a   1.000
_cell.length_b   1.000
_cell.length_c   1.000
_cell.angle_alpha   90.00
_cell.angle_beta   90.00
_cell.angle_gamma   90.00
#
_symmetry.space_group_name_H-M   'P 1'
#
loop_
_entity.id
_entity.type
_entity.pdbx_description
1 polymer ?
#
loop_
_entity_poly.entity_id
_entity_poly.type
_entity_poly.pdbx_seq_one_letter_code
_entity_poly.pdbx_strand_id
1 'polypeptide(L)'
;MKELAGRLTALDPDAGAAVQVIAYFDRLAESRAGLEALVRGAAVLAGVPARLVDADRRVHVRVEADGTRRDSDLPPDPAWPSAALAPGGVPALWLERAAEPSVVDAVILERAAGAVRLVLDRTRGRVPVDDPALVETLLDATAPEPARLHAARRLGLDPAVPARAVAAADGLPRIVPEQRGAGLPAGRLGLGPAVPVLDLPRSWAAARTALRFTAEGTAQDPGQRVVYADELGGTALLADLVVPGAEPPPDVIALESAAAATPWLLATLHAVASTASLRAAAAEINVHHSTLQDRLVHAEHLLGWPVRTPQDRFRLQLALTMRHLARS
;
A
#
# COMPACT_ATOMS: atom_id res chain seq x y z
N MET A 1 -31.28 -11.40 -18.97
CA MET A 1 -30.98 -10.00 -19.37
C MET A 1 -31.94 -9.46 -20.43
N LYS A 2 -32.07 -10.08 -21.62
CA LYS A 2 -32.97 -9.57 -22.69
C LYS A 2 -34.46 -9.46 -22.31
N GLU A 3 -35.02 -10.45 -21.61
CA GLU A 3 -36.41 -10.40 -21.13
C GLU A 3 -36.64 -9.35 -20.03
N LEU A 4 -35.62 -9.07 -19.20
CA LEU A 4 -35.70 -8.08 -18.13
C LEU A 4 -35.68 -6.65 -18.70
N ALA A 5 -34.79 -6.39 -19.67
CA ALA A 5 -34.70 -5.12 -20.37
C ALA A 5 -36.00 -4.79 -21.12
N GLY A 6 -36.60 -5.77 -21.81
CA GLY A 6 -37.86 -5.56 -22.53
C GLY A 6 -39.06 -5.26 -21.62
N ARG A 7 -39.12 -5.86 -20.43
CA ARG A 7 -40.18 -5.58 -19.43
C ARG A 7 -39.96 -4.23 -18.73
N LEU A 8 -38.70 -3.81 -18.54
CA LEU A 8 -38.34 -2.50 -17.97
C LEU A 8 -38.60 -1.35 -18.94
N THR A 9 -38.28 -1.47 -20.23
CA THR A 9 -38.57 -0.42 -21.24
C THR A 9 -40.07 -0.09 -21.35
N ALA A 10 -40.94 -1.08 -21.09
CA ALA A 10 -42.39 -0.87 -21.09
C ALA A 10 -42.90 -0.10 -19.84
N LEU A 11 -42.09 0.00 -18.78
CA LEU A 11 -42.40 0.68 -17.53
C LEU A 11 -41.67 2.02 -17.40
N ASP A 12 -40.40 2.05 -17.80
CA ASP A 12 -39.52 3.22 -17.82
C ASP A 12 -38.50 3.07 -18.98
N PRO A 13 -38.63 3.88 -20.04
CA PRO A 13 -37.74 3.80 -21.20
C PRO A 13 -36.28 4.13 -20.85
N ASP A 14 -36.02 5.00 -19.87
CA ASP A 14 -34.67 5.40 -19.46
C ASP A 14 -33.99 4.27 -18.66
N ALA A 15 -34.74 3.59 -17.79
CA ALA A 15 -34.25 2.40 -17.10
C ALA A 15 -33.94 1.27 -18.08
N GLY A 16 -34.78 1.09 -19.10
CA GLY A 16 -34.55 0.13 -20.18
C GLY A 16 -33.27 0.42 -20.97
N ALA A 17 -33.04 1.69 -21.31
CA ALA A 17 -31.83 2.14 -22.01
C ALA A 17 -30.57 1.93 -21.15
N ALA A 18 -30.60 2.26 -19.86
CA ALA A 18 -29.48 2.05 -18.94
C ALA A 18 -29.06 0.56 -18.85
N VAL A 19 -30.01 -0.36 -18.77
CA VAL A 19 -29.73 -1.82 -18.76
C VAL A 19 -29.08 -2.27 -20.08
N GLN A 20 -29.49 -1.70 -21.22
CA GLN A 20 -28.88 -2.00 -22.51
C GLN A 20 -27.44 -1.49 -22.60
N VAL A 21 -27.15 -0.30 -22.06
CA VAL A 21 -25.80 0.26 -21.95
C VAL A 21 -24.89 -0.65 -21.13
N ILE A 22 -25.35 -1.11 -19.95
CA ILE A 22 -24.60 -2.04 -19.10
C ILE A 22 -24.27 -3.31 -19.88
N ALA A 23 -25.29 -3.94 -20.49
CA ALA A 23 -25.10 -5.16 -21.29
C ALA A 23 -24.17 -4.95 -22.50
N TYR A 24 -24.15 -3.75 -23.09
CA TYR A 24 -23.27 -3.42 -24.20
C TYR A 24 -21.80 -3.36 -23.77
N PHE A 25 -21.49 -2.60 -22.72
CA PHE A 25 -20.12 -2.47 -22.23
C PHE A 25 -19.59 -3.76 -21.58
N ASP A 26 -20.46 -4.56 -20.95
CA ASP A 26 -20.08 -5.88 -20.44
C ASP A 26 -19.59 -6.79 -21.57
N ARG A 27 -20.32 -6.84 -22.70
CA ARG A 27 -19.89 -7.61 -23.88
C ARG A 27 -18.59 -7.09 -24.48
N LEU A 28 -18.39 -5.77 -24.53
CA LEU A 28 -17.11 -5.19 -24.99
C LEU A 28 -15.95 -5.54 -24.04
N ALA A 29 -16.21 -5.59 -22.72
CA ALA A 29 -15.22 -5.99 -21.74
C ALA A 29 -14.87 -7.49 -21.86
N GLU A 30 -15.88 -8.36 -22.01
CA GLU A 30 -15.74 -9.81 -22.20
C GLU A 30 -14.97 -10.14 -23.49
N SER A 31 -15.29 -9.46 -24.59
CA SER A 31 -14.62 -9.63 -25.89
C SER A 31 -13.24 -8.96 -25.98
N ARG A 32 -12.78 -8.33 -24.89
CA ARG A 32 -11.48 -7.63 -24.80
C ARG A 32 -11.32 -6.54 -25.87
N ALA A 33 -12.37 -5.77 -26.12
CA ALA A 33 -12.34 -4.66 -27.05
C ALA A 33 -11.26 -3.62 -26.68
N GLY A 34 -10.64 -3.01 -27.69
CA GLY A 34 -9.62 -1.97 -27.50
C GLY A 34 -10.20 -0.62 -27.05
N LEU A 35 -9.33 0.32 -26.64
CA LEU A 35 -9.73 1.64 -26.13
C LEU A 35 -10.62 2.40 -27.10
N GLU A 36 -10.28 2.41 -28.39
CA GLU A 36 -11.07 3.10 -29.40
C GLU A 36 -12.48 2.53 -29.52
N ALA A 37 -12.66 1.21 -29.39
CA ALA A 37 -13.97 0.57 -29.45
C ALA A 37 -14.85 0.94 -28.24
N LEU A 38 -14.24 1.11 -27.06
CA LEU A 38 -14.94 1.57 -25.86
C LEU A 38 -15.38 3.04 -25.96
N VAL A 39 -14.48 3.93 -26.42
CA VAL A 39 -14.80 5.35 -26.64
C VAL A 39 -15.84 5.50 -27.76
N ARG A 40 -15.73 4.70 -28.82
CA ARG A 40 -16.75 4.62 -29.89
C ARG A 40 -18.11 4.18 -29.36
N GLY A 41 -18.14 3.18 -28.48
CA GLY A 41 -19.36 2.75 -27.80
C GLY A 41 -20.02 3.90 -27.04
N ALA A 42 -19.23 4.68 -26.29
CA ALA A 42 -19.74 5.85 -25.57
C ALA A 42 -20.30 6.93 -26.51
N ALA A 43 -19.59 7.25 -27.60
CA ALA A 43 -20.03 8.25 -28.56
C ALA A 43 -21.33 7.87 -29.29
N VAL A 44 -21.42 6.62 -29.75
CA VAL A 44 -22.58 6.11 -30.50
C VAL A 44 -23.81 5.99 -29.60
N LEU A 45 -23.66 5.51 -28.36
CA LEU A 45 -24.77 5.37 -27.42
C LEU A 45 -25.29 6.72 -26.92
N ALA A 46 -24.39 7.71 -26.73
CA ALA A 46 -24.77 9.04 -26.29
C ALA A 46 -25.25 9.95 -27.44
N GLY A 47 -24.99 9.56 -28.70
CA GLY A 47 -25.31 10.35 -29.89
C GLY A 47 -24.52 11.66 -30.01
N VAL A 48 -23.42 11.79 -29.26
CA VAL A 48 -22.54 12.96 -29.22
C VAL A 48 -21.07 12.50 -29.24
N PRO A 49 -20.12 13.36 -29.62
CA PRO A 49 -18.71 12.97 -29.58
C PRO A 49 -18.27 12.59 -28.16
N ALA A 50 -17.44 11.56 -28.05
CA ALA A 50 -16.84 11.14 -26.79
C ALA A 50 -15.32 11.28 -26.86
N ARG A 51 -14.72 11.75 -25.77
CA ARG A 51 -13.28 12.02 -25.69
C ARG A 51 -12.68 11.40 -24.44
N LEU A 52 -11.63 10.61 -24.62
CA LEU A 52 -10.77 10.07 -23.58
C LEU A 52 -9.44 10.83 -23.56
N VAL A 53 -9.10 11.43 -22.43
CA VAL A 53 -7.79 12.07 -22.19
C VAL A 53 -7.24 11.54 -20.87
N ASP A 54 -6.10 10.84 -20.95
CA ASP A 54 -5.32 10.41 -19.79
C ASP A 54 -3.89 10.93 -19.99
N ALA A 55 -3.58 12.04 -19.30
CA ALA A 55 -2.31 12.75 -19.42
C ALA A 55 -1.13 11.90 -18.93
N ASP A 56 -1.31 11.18 -17.82
CA ASP A 56 -0.31 10.28 -17.25
C ASP A 56 0.03 9.14 -18.22
N ARG A 57 -0.99 8.65 -18.93
CA ARG A 57 -0.85 7.57 -19.91
C ARG A 57 -0.58 8.03 -21.34
N ARG A 58 -0.52 9.35 -21.59
CA ARG A 58 -0.43 9.97 -22.93
C ARG A 58 -1.45 9.38 -23.91
N VAL A 59 -2.66 9.09 -23.42
CA VAL A 59 -3.76 8.54 -24.23
C VAL A 59 -4.71 9.67 -24.57
N HIS A 60 -4.90 9.89 -25.87
CA HIS A 60 -5.86 10.82 -26.42
C HIS A 60 -6.66 10.09 -27.49
N VAL A 61 -7.95 9.92 -27.25
CA VAL A 61 -8.86 9.28 -28.21
C VAL A 61 -10.13 10.11 -28.25
N ARG A 62 -10.52 10.54 -29.45
CA ARG A 62 -11.78 11.22 -29.67
C ARG A 62 -12.55 10.55 -30.80
N VAL A 63 -13.81 10.24 -30.55
CA VAL A 63 -14.70 9.58 -31.49
C VAL A 63 -15.96 10.41 -31.64
N GLU A 64 -16.37 10.67 -32.89
CA GLU A 64 -17.59 11.37 -33.24
C GLU A 64 -18.84 10.50 -33.01
N ALA A 65 -20.02 11.10 -33.02
CA ALA A 65 -21.29 10.41 -32.82
C ALA A 65 -21.58 9.31 -33.88
N ASP A 66 -21.00 9.43 -35.08
CA ASP A 66 -21.07 8.42 -36.15
C ASP A 66 -20.10 7.25 -35.96
N GLY A 67 -19.32 7.29 -34.87
CA GLY A 67 -18.31 6.29 -34.53
C GLY A 67 -16.97 6.48 -35.26
N THR A 68 -16.78 7.55 -36.03
CA THR A 68 -15.50 7.85 -36.69
C THR A 68 -14.52 8.50 -35.71
N ARG A 69 -13.26 8.05 -35.74
CA ARG A 69 -12.20 8.67 -34.94
C ARG A 69 -11.77 9.99 -35.57
N ARG A 70 -11.76 11.06 -34.77
CA ARG A 70 -11.24 12.37 -35.16
C ARG A 70 -10.51 13.00 -34.00
N ASP A 71 -9.19 12.98 -34.08
CA ASP A 71 -8.32 13.55 -33.07
C ASP A 71 -8.47 15.09 -33.04
N SER A 72 -8.24 15.68 -31.87
CA SER A 72 -8.39 17.12 -31.62
C SER A 72 -7.37 17.54 -30.59
N ASP A 73 -6.63 18.62 -30.89
CA ASP A 73 -5.57 19.15 -30.02
C ASP A 73 -6.10 20.16 -28.97
N LEU A 74 -7.38 20.53 -29.05
CA LEU A 74 -8.00 21.43 -28.08
C LEU A 74 -8.24 20.70 -26.75
N PRO A 75 -8.11 21.36 -25.59
CA PRO A 75 -8.46 20.73 -24.31
C PRO A 75 -9.98 20.46 -24.23
N PRO A 76 -10.42 19.42 -23.50
CA PRO A 76 -11.83 19.20 -23.24
C PRO A 76 -12.41 20.36 -22.40
N ASP A 77 -13.64 20.76 -22.69
CA ASP A 77 -14.34 21.76 -21.89
C ASP A 77 -14.72 21.16 -20.52
N PRO A 78 -14.34 21.78 -19.39
CA PRO A 78 -14.68 21.26 -18.06
C PRO A 78 -16.19 21.26 -17.77
N ALA A 79 -17.00 22.02 -18.52
CA ALA A 79 -18.46 22.04 -18.36
C ALA A 79 -19.16 20.80 -18.96
N TRP A 80 -18.46 19.99 -19.76
CA TRP A 80 -19.03 18.79 -20.36
C TRP A 80 -19.19 17.65 -19.34
N PRO A 81 -20.26 16.83 -19.46
CA PRO A 81 -20.41 15.62 -18.66
C PRO A 81 -19.18 14.73 -18.74
N SER A 82 -18.67 14.32 -17.58
CA SER A 82 -17.42 13.57 -17.52
C SER A 82 -17.37 12.56 -16.38
N ALA A 83 -16.49 11.57 -16.53
CA ALA A 83 -16.18 10.60 -15.50
C ALA A 83 -14.66 10.41 -15.36
N ALA A 84 -14.24 10.18 -14.12
CA ALA A 84 -12.90 9.74 -13.80
C ALA A 84 -12.77 8.22 -14.05
N LEU A 85 -11.58 7.77 -14.41
CA LEU A 85 -11.32 6.33 -14.59
C LEU A 85 -11.27 5.56 -13.26
N ALA A 86 -10.97 6.26 -12.16
CA ALA A 86 -10.97 5.71 -10.81
C ALA A 86 -11.85 6.56 -9.87
N PRO A 87 -12.50 5.96 -8.86
CA PRO A 87 -13.29 6.71 -7.88
C PRO A 87 -12.44 7.82 -7.23
N GLY A 88 -12.93 9.06 -7.25
CA GLY A 88 -12.24 10.23 -6.70
C GLY A 88 -11.05 10.76 -7.52
N GLY A 89 -10.81 10.21 -8.72
CA GLY A 89 -9.77 10.69 -9.63
C GLY A 89 -10.17 11.93 -10.43
N VAL A 90 -9.23 12.43 -11.25
CA VAL A 90 -9.52 13.51 -12.21
C VAL A 90 -10.42 13.00 -13.35
N PRO A 91 -11.33 13.84 -13.89
CA PRO A 91 -12.09 13.51 -15.09
C PRO A 91 -11.17 13.14 -16.25
N ALA A 92 -11.54 12.10 -16.98
CA ALA A 92 -10.71 11.53 -18.05
C ALA A 92 -11.52 11.05 -19.26
N LEU A 93 -12.84 10.85 -19.11
CA LEU A 93 -13.76 10.59 -20.21
C LEU A 93 -14.84 11.67 -20.23
N TRP A 94 -15.06 12.31 -21.38
CA TRP A 94 -16.05 13.37 -21.59
C TRP A 94 -17.03 13.00 -22.71
N LEU A 95 -18.27 13.48 -22.58
CA LEU A 95 -19.23 13.57 -23.68
C LEU A 95 -19.34 15.04 -24.11
N GLU A 96 -19.01 15.36 -25.36
CA GLU A 96 -18.90 16.74 -25.88
C GLU A 96 -20.29 17.41 -26.07
N ARG A 97 -20.98 17.68 -24.96
CA ARG A 97 -22.26 18.38 -24.93
C ARG A 97 -22.35 19.36 -23.77
N ALA A 98 -23.00 20.50 -24.01
CA ALA A 98 -23.23 21.54 -22.99
C ALA A 98 -24.55 21.38 -22.21
N ALA A 99 -25.30 20.30 -22.45
CA ALA A 99 -26.59 20.05 -21.78
C ALA A 99 -26.40 19.24 -20.49
N GLU A 100 -27.37 19.32 -19.58
CA GLU A 100 -27.40 18.49 -18.38
C GLU A 100 -27.35 16.99 -18.74
N PRO A 101 -26.52 16.18 -18.05
CA PRO A 101 -26.41 14.76 -18.34
C PRO A 101 -27.69 14.04 -17.98
N SER A 102 -28.19 13.23 -18.91
CA SER A 102 -29.27 12.30 -18.63
C SER A 102 -28.81 11.15 -17.72
N VAL A 103 -29.76 10.41 -17.14
CA VAL A 103 -29.45 9.17 -16.39
C VAL A 103 -28.69 8.18 -17.28
N VAL A 104 -29.04 8.10 -18.56
CA VAL A 104 -28.38 7.23 -19.53
C VAL A 104 -26.94 7.69 -19.77
N ASP A 105 -26.68 9.00 -19.88
CA ASP A 105 -25.32 9.54 -20.02
C ASP A 105 -24.45 9.19 -18.82
N ALA A 106 -24.99 9.28 -17.60
CA ALA A 106 -24.29 8.91 -16.38
C ALA A 106 -23.89 7.43 -16.40
N VAL A 107 -24.79 6.54 -16.82
CA VAL A 107 -24.52 5.10 -16.94
C VAL A 107 -23.51 4.83 -18.07
N ILE A 108 -23.60 5.51 -19.21
CA ILE A 108 -22.62 5.40 -20.30
C ILE A 108 -21.24 5.76 -19.78
N LEU A 109 -21.10 6.93 -19.13
CA LEU A 109 -19.84 7.41 -18.58
C LEU A 109 -19.27 6.45 -17.53
N GLU A 110 -20.09 5.97 -16.58
CA GLU A 110 -19.65 5.03 -15.54
C GLU A 110 -19.15 3.70 -16.15
N ARG A 111 -19.95 3.09 -17.02
CA ARG A 111 -19.62 1.78 -17.62
C ARG A 111 -18.44 1.89 -18.58
N ALA A 112 -18.38 2.93 -19.40
CA ALA A 112 -17.27 3.18 -20.31
C ALA A 112 -15.98 3.47 -19.55
N ALA A 113 -16.00 4.34 -18.53
CA ALA A 113 -14.82 4.64 -17.72
C ALA A 113 -14.28 3.40 -16.99
N GLY A 114 -15.16 2.56 -16.43
CA GLY A 114 -14.79 1.30 -15.82
C GLY A 114 -14.13 0.32 -16.80
N ALA A 115 -14.71 0.16 -18.00
CA ALA A 115 -14.15 -0.70 -19.04
C ALA A 115 -12.82 -0.15 -19.61
N VAL A 116 -12.73 1.16 -19.82
CA VAL A 116 -11.51 1.85 -20.27
C VAL A 116 -10.39 1.67 -19.26
N ARG A 117 -10.68 1.79 -17.95
CA ARG A 117 -9.72 1.48 -16.89
C ARG A 117 -9.19 0.04 -17.04
N LEU A 118 -10.07 -0.94 -17.18
CA LEU A 118 -9.66 -2.35 -17.33
C LEU A 118 -8.77 -2.58 -18.56
N VAL A 119 -9.01 -1.86 -19.65
CA VAL A 119 -8.18 -1.95 -20.86
C VAL A 119 -6.85 -1.22 -20.67
N LEU A 120 -6.83 -0.01 -20.10
CA LEU A 120 -5.59 0.73 -19.82
C LEU A 120 -4.70 -0.02 -18.83
N ASP A 121 -5.29 -0.65 -17.82
CA ASP A 121 -4.61 -1.51 -16.87
C ASP A 121 -4.01 -2.77 -17.54
N ARG A 122 -4.54 -3.19 -18.70
CA ARG A 122 -4.06 -4.33 -19.48
C ARG A 122 -3.02 -3.94 -20.56
N THR A 123 -3.24 -2.86 -21.32
CA THR A 123 -2.47 -2.51 -22.53
C THR A 123 -1.17 -1.76 -22.24
N ARG A 124 -1.09 -0.98 -21.16
CA ARG A 124 0.20 -0.41 -20.73
C ARG A 124 1.00 -1.33 -19.81
N GLY A 125 0.48 -2.54 -19.59
CA GLY A 125 0.89 -3.37 -18.48
C GLY A 125 0.55 -2.66 -17.17
N ARG A 126 -0.18 -3.36 -16.31
CA ARG A 126 0.58 -3.75 -15.12
C ARG A 126 1.89 -4.36 -15.63
N VAL A 127 2.95 -3.56 -15.64
CA VAL A 127 4.08 -3.94 -14.79
C VAL A 127 3.41 -4.41 -13.51
N PRO A 128 3.36 -5.71 -13.22
CA PRO A 128 2.99 -6.09 -11.89
C PRO A 128 4.16 -5.52 -11.09
N VAL A 129 3.95 -4.36 -10.45
CA VAL A 129 4.85 -3.87 -9.40
C VAL A 129 5.04 -4.96 -8.33
N ASP A 130 4.10 -5.92 -8.33
CA ASP A 130 4.13 -7.19 -7.62
C ASP A 130 4.05 -8.38 -8.61
N ASP A 131 5.01 -8.59 -9.53
CA ASP A 131 5.17 -9.93 -10.15
C ASP A 131 6.07 -10.67 -9.17
N PRO A 132 5.53 -11.55 -8.31
CA PRO A 132 6.29 -12.11 -7.21
C PRO A 132 7.56 -12.80 -7.72
N ALA A 133 7.50 -13.44 -8.89
CA ALA A 133 8.64 -14.13 -9.48
C ALA A 133 9.74 -13.15 -9.96
N LEU A 134 9.37 -12.00 -10.52
CA LEU A 134 10.35 -10.98 -10.93
C LEU A 134 10.93 -10.27 -9.71
N VAL A 135 10.12 -9.98 -8.69
CA VAL A 135 10.59 -9.41 -7.43
C VAL A 135 11.56 -10.39 -6.75
N GLU A 136 11.18 -11.65 -6.61
CA GLU A 136 12.06 -12.70 -6.08
C GLU A 136 13.36 -12.80 -6.88
N THR A 137 13.29 -12.83 -8.20
CA THR A 137 14.48 -12.85 -9.07
C THR A 137 15.39 -11.64 -8.82
N LEU A 138 14.81 -10.45 -8.69
CA LEU A 138 15.57 -9.21 -8.47
C LEU A 138 16.20 -9.15 -7.06
N LEU A 139 15.53 -9.71 -6.05
CA LEU A 139 16.02 -9.74 -4.67
C LEU A 139 16.95 -10.93 -4.38
N ASP A 140 17.03 -11.92 -5.28
CA ASP A 140 17.92 -13.07 -5.16
C ASP A 140 19.39 -12.67 -5.47
N ALA A 141 20.23 -12.71 -4.44
CA ALA A 141 21.66 -12.43 -4.57
C ALA A 141 22.38 -13.43 -5.49
N THR A 142 21.86 -14.66 -5.61
CA THR A 142 22.45 -15.76 -6.39
C THR A 142 22.02 -15.73 -7.86
N ALA A 143 20.95 -15.01 -8.20
CA ALA A 143 20.49 -14.85 -9.57
C ALA A 143 21.54 -14.08 -10.42
N PRO A 144 21.78 -14.50 -11.68
CA PRO A 144 22.69 -13.80 -12.57
C PRO A 144 22.29 -12.34 -12.78
N GLU A 145 23.27 -11.43 -12.79
CA GLU A 145 23.03 -9.99 -12.98
C GLU A 145 22.16 -9.65 -14.21
N PRO A 146 22.34 -10.28 -15.39
CA PRO A 146 21.47 -10.01 -16.54
C PRO A 146 19.99 -10.36 -16.29
N ALA A 147 19.72 -11.42 -15.52
CA ALA A 147 18.36 -11.81 -15.16
C ALA A 147 17.73 -10.79 -14.20
N ARG A 148 18.51 -10.28 -13.23
CA ARG A 148 18.06 -9.22 -12.31
C ARG A 148 17.80 -7.90 -13.03
N LEU A 149 18.67 -7.50 -13.96
CA LEU A 149 18.44 -6.31 -14.79
C LEU A 149 17.19 -6.47 -15.67
N HIS A 150 16.98 -7.66 -16.23
CA HIS A 150 15.76 -7.96 -16.96
C HIS A 150 14.52 -7.82 -16.07
N ALA A 151 14.55 -8.42 -14.87
CA ALA A 151 13.48 -8.32 -13.89
C ALA A 151 13.19 -6.86 -13.49
N ALA A 152 14.22 -6.09 -13.18
CA ALA A 152 14.08 -4.67 -12.85
C ALA A 152 13.42 -3.85 -13.97
N ARG A 153 13.84 -4.03 -15.22
CA ARG A 153 13.22 -3.35 -16.38
C ARG A 153 11.76 -3.77 -16.56
N ARG A 154 11.45 -5.06 -16.35
CA ARG A 154 10.09 -5.60 -16.41
C ARG A 154 9.21 -5.09 -15.26
N LEU A 155 9.81 -4.82 -14.10
CA LEU A 155 9.22 -4.17 -12.94
C LEU A 155 9.14 -2.63 -13.08
N GLY A 156 9.51 -2.07 -14.23
CA GLY A 156 9.44 -0.62 -14.48
C GLY A 156 10.39 0.21 -13.61
N LEU A 157 11.38 -0.41 -12.97
CA LEU A 157 12.38 0.27 -12.17
C LEU A 157 13.39 0.96 -13.10
N ASP A 158 13.64 2.24 -12.85
CA ASP A 158 14.73 2.97 -13.48
C ASP A 158 16.05 2.65 -12.75
N PRO A 159 17.05 2.02 -13.40
CA PRO A 159 18.34 1.72 -12.77
C PRO A 159 19.09 2.95 -12.25
N ALA A 160 18.77 4.16 -12.75
CA ALA A 160 19.37 5.41 -12.29
C ALA A 160 18.76 5.94 -10.98
N VAL A 161 17.59 5.43 -10.57
CA VAL A 161 16.88 5.86 -9.37
C VAL A 161 17.10 4.80 -8.28
N PRO A 162 17.62 5.17 -7.09
CA PRO A 162 17.72 4.24 -5.97
C PRO A 162 16.35 3.66 -5.60
N ALA A 163 16.34 2.42 -5.15
CA ALA A 163 15.16 1.75 -4.63
C ALA A 163 15.51 1.05 -3.31
N ARG A 164 14.49 0.84 -2.48
CA ARG A 164 14.62 0.05 -1.25
C ARG A 164 13.72 -1.17 -1.31
N ALA A 165 14.21 -2.27 -0.75
CA ALA A 165 13.39 -3.44 -0.50
C ALA A 165 12.58 -3.24 0.79
N VAL A 166 11.36 -3.77 0.81
CA VAL A 166 10.43 -3.70 1.94
C VAL A 166 9.98 -5.11 2.28
N ALA A 167 10.27 -5.53 3.51
CA ALA A 167 9.80 -6.78 4.08
C ALA A 167 8.55 -6.50 4.90
N ALA A 168 7.44 -7.11 4.51
CA ALA A 168 6.17 -7.00 5.21
C ALA A 168 5.85 -8.30 5.96
N ALA A 169 5.04 -8.20 7.02
CA ALA A 169 4.61 -9.37 7.79
C ALA A 169 3.72 -10.35 7.01
N ASP A 170 3.16 -9.94 5.86
CA ASP A 170 2.45 -10.82 4.93
C ASP A 170 3.40 -11.77 4.16
N GLY A 171 4.72 -11.61 4.33
CA GLY A 171 5.75 -12.41 3.69
C GLY A 171 6.04 -12.01 2.24
N LEU A 172 5.29 -11.05 1.67
CA LEU A 172 5.44 -10.66 0.28
C LEU A 172 6.53 -9.58 0.16
N PRO A 173 7.61 -9.85 -0.61
CA PRO A 173 8.63 -8.85 -0.86
C PRO A 173 8.06 -7.73 -1.72
N ARG A 174 8.42 -6.49 -1.39
CA ARG A 174 8.04 -5.30 -2.16
C ARG A 174 9.27 -4.45 -2.44
N ILE A 175 9.24 -3.71 -3.53
CA ILE A 175 10.30 -2.78 -3.90
C ILE A 175 9.67 -1.40 -4.04
N VAL A 176 10.25 -0.42 -3.35
CA VAL A 176 9.78 0.96 -3.36
C VAL A 176 10.90 1.84 -3.93
N PRO A 177 10.71 2.47 -5.10
CA PRO A 177 11.63 3.50 -5.60
C PRO A 177 11.76 4.64 -4.61
N GLU A 178 12.95 5.23 -4.48
CA GLU A 178 13.19 6.41 -3.66
C GLU A 178 12.67 7.68 -4.35
N GLN A 179 11.35 7.79 -4.43
CA GLN A 179 10.64 8.95 -4.93
C GLN A 179 9.81 9.54 -3.79
N ARG A 180 9.80 10.89 -3.66
CA ARG A 180 8.97 11.56 -2.67
C ARG A 180 7.49 11.21 -2.91
N GLY A 181 6.85 10.56 -1.95
CA GLY A 181 5.41 10.30 -1.96
C GLY A 181 4.98 8.86 -2.27
N ALA A 182 5.90 7.91 -2.44
CA ALA A 182 5.53 6.49 -2.47
C ALA A 182 4.97 6.08 -1.11
N GLY A 183 3.66 5.81 -1.03
CA GLY A 183 3.00 5.38 0.19
C GLY A 183 3.49 4.01 0.63
N LEU A 184 3.83 3.86 1.91
CA LEU A 184 4.16 2.57 2.48
C LEU A 184 2.90 1.73 2.71
N PRO A 185 2.97 0.40 2.51
CA PRO A 185 1.86 -0.48 2.84
C PRO A 185 1.49 -0.37 4.32
N ALA A 186 0.24 -0.66 4.66
CA ALA A 186 -0.16 -0.76 6.05
C ALA A 186 0.39 -2.05 6.66
N GLY A 187 0.77 -2.01 7.94
CA GLY A 187 1.21 -3.21 8.68
C GLY A 187 2.58 -3.05 9.30
N ARG A 188 3.14 -4.19 9.74
CA ARG A 188 4.52 -4.26 10.21
C ARG A 188 5.48 -4.35 9.02
N LEU A 189 6.41 -3.42 8.94
CA LEU A 189 7.35 -3.27 7.83
C LEU A 189 8.79 -3.10 8.32
N GLY A 190 9.68 -3.91 7.75
CA GLY A 190 11.11 -3.63 7.75
C GLY A 190 11.53 -3.03 6.41
N LEU A 191 12.23 -1.90 6.44
CA LEU A 191 12.74 -1.24 5.24
C LEU A 191 14.25 -1.37 5.16
N GLY A 192 14.75 -1.80 4.00
CA GLY A 192 16.17 -1.74 3.70
C GLY A 192 16.62 -0.32 3.35
N PRO A 193 17.94 -0.10 3.28
CA PRO A 193 18.50 1.13 2.73
C PRO A 193 18.09 1.32 1.27
N ALA A 194 17.97 2.58 0.84
CA ALA A 194 17.85 2.90 -0.57
C ALA A 194 19.20 2.70 -1.26
N VAL A 195 19.19 1.90 -2.34
CA VAL A 195 20.40 1.44 -3.03
C VAL A 195 20.14 1.39 -4.54
N PRO A 196 21.20 1.35 -5.36
CA PRO A 196 21.06 1.00 -6.77
C PRO A 196 20.32 -0.31 -6.95
N VAL A 197 19.56 -0.45 -8.04
CA VAL A 197 18.70 -1.62 -8.30
C VAL A 197 19.43 -2.96 -8.17
N LEU A 198 20.70 -3.04 -8.56
CA LEU A 198 21.49 -4.27 -8.47
C LEU A 198 21.91 -4.65 -7.04
N ASP A 199 21.88 -3.69 -6.11
CA ASP A 199 22.19 -3.89 -4.70
C ASP A 199 20.93 -4.20 -3.86
N LEU A 200 19.76 -4.28 -4.50
CA LEU A 200 18.50 -4.63 -3.83
C LEU A 200 18.54 -5.94 -3.01
N PRO A 201 19.32 -6.99 -3.37
CA PRO A 201 19.48 -8.14 -2.50
C PRO A 201 20.04 -7.80 -1.11
N ARG A 202 20.98 -6.84 -1.03
CA ARG A 202 21.50 -6.34 0.25
C ARG A 202 20.43 -5.53 1.00
N SER A 203 19.68 -4.70 0.29
CA SER A 203 18.55 -3.96 0.86
C SER A 203 17.50 -4.92 1.42
N TRP A 204 17.23 -6.03 0.72
CA TRP A 204 16.28 -7.06 1.13
C TRP A 204 16.71 -7.81 2.38
N ALA A 205 17.98 -8.23 2.47
CA ALA A 205 18.51 -8.85 3.68
C ALA A 205 18.35 -7.91 4.90
N ALA A 206 18.70 -6.62 4.73
CA ALA A 206 18.55 -5.61 5.77
C ALA A 206 17.08 -5.34 6.13
N ALA A 207 16.18 -5.31 5.15
CA ALA A 207 14.73 -5.15 5.34
C ALA A 207 14.15 -6.30 6.18
N ARG A 208 14.55 -7.54 5.89
CA ARG A 208 14.13 -8.72 6.67
C ARG A 208 14.65 -8.65 8.10
N THR A 209 15.88 -8.20 8.31
CA THR A 209 16.41 -7.94 9.66
C THR A 209 15.59 -6.88 10.37
N ALA A 210 15.32 -5.73 9.73
CA ALA A 210 14.52 -4.65 10.30
C ALA A 210 13.09 -5.07 10.67
N LEU A 211 12.47 -5.94 9.86
CA LEU A 211 11.12 -6.45 10.14
C LEU A 211 11.07 -7.17 11.50
N ARG A 212 12.17 -7.80 11.93
CA ARG A 212 12.23 -8.50 13.22
C ARG A 212 12.25 -7.58 14.44
N PHE A 213 12.59 -6.30 14.23
CA PHE A 213 12.51 -5.27 15.27
C PHE A 213 11.13 -4.62 15.35
N THR A 214 10.22 -4.94 14.44
CA THR A 214 8.86 -4.37 14.44
C THR A 214 8.01 -4.94 15.57
N ALA A 215 7.04 -4.14 16.01
CA ALA A 215 5.99 -4.53 16.95
C ALA A 215 4.61 -4.33 16.30
N GLU A 216 3.56 -4.93 16.87
CA GLU A 216 2.18 -4.67 16.45
C GLU A 216 1.73 -3.23 16.74
N GLY A 217 2.37 -2.56 17.71
CA GLY A 217 2.00 -1.21 18.15
C GLY A 217 0.77 -1.22 19.05
N THR A 218 0.52 -2.32 19.75
CA THR A 218 -0.60 -2.47 20.70
C THR A 218 -0.10 -2.36 22.14
N ALA A 219 -1.00 -2.26 23.13
CA ALA A 219 -0.59 -2.26 24.54
C ALA A 219 0.12 -3.56 24.97
N GLN A 220 -0.18 -4.69 24.31
CA GLN A 220 0.43 -6.00 24.57
C GLN A 220 1.68 -6.27 23.72
N ASP A 221 1.93 -5.43 22.72
CA ASP A 221 3.12 -5.48 21.89
C ASP A 221 3.47 -4.07 21.41
N PRO A 222 3.93 -3.20 22.34
CA PRO A 222 4.24 -1.81 22.04
C PRO A 222 5.56 -1.71 21.27
N GLY A 223 5.66 -0.71 20.41
CA GLY A 223 6.84 -0.47 19.59
C GLY A 223 6.52 0.05 18.20
N GLN A 224 7.56 0.19 17.37
CA GLN A 224 7.42 0.72 16.02
C GLN A 224 6.89 -0.37 15.08
N ARG A 225 5.84 -0.03 14.32
CA ARG A 225 5.34 -0.91 13.25
C ARG A 225 6.22 -0.86 12.01
N VAL A 226 6.94 0.25 11.82
CA VAL A 226 7.79 0.49 10.65
C VAL A 226 9.20 0.76 11.15
N VAL A 227 10.17 -0.05 10.72
CA VAL A 227 11.57 0.08 11.13
C VAL A 227 12.47 0.17 9.91
N TYR A 228 13.34 1.17 9.91
CA TYR A 228 14.34 1.40 8.87
C TYR A 228 15.68 0.76 9.28
N ALA A 229 16.22 -0.10 8.42
CA ALA A 229 17.44 -0.85 8.72
C ALA A 229 18.68 0.07 8.89
N ASP A 230 18.72 1.19 8.17
CA ASP A 230 19.74 2.23 8.26
C ASP A 230 19.69 3.01 9.58
N GLU A 231 18.57 3.00 10.29
CA GLU A 231 18.42 3.64 11.60
C GLU A 231 18.79 2.73 12.79
N LEU A 232 18.90 1.42 12.58
CA LEU A 232 19.19 0.45 13.66
C LEU A 232 20.63 0.57 14.19
N GLY A 233 21.59 0.96 13.35
CA GLY A 233 23.01 1.00 13.71
C GLY A 233 23.50 -0.31 14.34
N GLY A 234 24.24 -0.20 15.45
CA GLY A 234 24.81 -1.38 16.14
C GLY A 234 23.77 -2.32 16.77
N THR A 235 22.54 -1.87 17.00
CA THR A 235 21.49 -2.74 17.56
C THR A 235 21.07 -3.86 16.61
N ALA A 236 21.29 -3.67 15.30
CA ALA A 236 21.03 -4.69 14.28
C ALA A 236 21.78 -6.01 14.54
N LEU A 237 22.96 -5.94 15.19
CA LEU A 237 23.77 -7.11 15.54
C LEU A 237 23.05 -8.07 16.51
N LEU A 238 22.08 -7.59 17.29
CA LEU A 238 21.28 -8.45 18.16
C LEU A 238 20.43 -9.44 17.37
N ALA A 239 20.05 -9.12 16.13
CA ALA A 239 19.25 -10.01 15.30
C ALA A 239 19.99 -11.30 14.93
N ASP A 240 21.32 -11.25 14.82
CA ASP A 240 22.14 -12.44 14.54
C ASP A 240 22.33 -13.31 15.79
N LEU A 241 22.22 -12.71 16.98
CA LEU A 241 22.41 -13.38 18.27
C LEU A 241 21.12 -13.98 18.82
N VAL A 242 19.99 -13.29 18.64
CA VAL A 242 18.68 -13.72 19.14
C VAL A 242 17.93 -14.35 17.98
N VAL A 243 17.96 -15.67 17.87
CA VAL A 243 17.32 -16.41 16.78
C VAL A 243 15.92 -16.88 17.22
N PRO A 244 14.90 -16.81 16.35
CA PRO A 244 13.55 -17.29 16.68
C PRO A 244 13.56 -18.76 17.08
N GLY A 245 12.87 -19.10 18.16
CA GLY A 245 12.82 -20.47 18.70
C GLY A 245 14.01 -20.90 19.56
N ALA A 246 15.05 -20.05 19.70
CA ALA A 246 16.09 -20.26 20.71
C ALA A 246 15.53 -19.98 22.12
N GLU A 247 16.24 -20.47 23.14
CA GLU A 247 15.89 -20.18 24.54
C GLU A 247 15.97 -18.66 24.79
N PRO A 248 14.88 -18.00 25.22
CA PRO A 248 14.87 -16.57 25.43
C PRO A 248 15.83 -16.18 26.58
N PRO A 249 16.50 -15.02 26.48
CA PRO A 249 17.33 -14.53 27.58
C PRO A 249 16.53 -14.38 28.89
N PRO A 250 17.18 -14.49 30.08
CA PRO A 250 16.50 -14.38 31.38
C PRO A 250 15.65 -13.10 31.53
N ASP A 251 16.13 -11.98 31.00
CA ASP A 251 15.41 -10.70 31.03
C ASP A 251 14.11 -10.75 30.21
N VAL A 252 14.10 -11.48 29.09
CA VAL A 252 12.91 -11.69 28.25
C VAL A 252 11.92 -12.63 28.96
N ILE A 253 12.42 -13.68 29.61
CA ILE A 253 11.58 -14.59 30.42
C ILE A 253 10.89 -13.82 31.55
N ALA A 254 11.62 -12.97 32.27
CA ALA A 254 11.07 -12.13 33.33
C ALA A 254 10.00 -11.16 32.78
N LEU A 255 10.28 -10.52 31.63
CA LEU A 255 9.32 -9.63 30.97
C LEU A 255 8.02 -10.34 30.58
N GLU A 256 8.11 -11.51 29.93
CA GLU A 256 6.93 -12.27 29.49
C GLU A 256 6.11 -12.77 30.69
N SER A 257 6.79 -13.25 31.74
CA SER A 257 6.13 -13.71 32.97
C SER A 257 5.39 -12.56 33.67
N ALA A 258 6.03 -11.39 33.76
CA ALA A 258 5.42 -10.21 34.36
C ALA A 258 4.28 -9.65 33.49
N ALA A 259 4.42 -9.68 32.17
CA ALA A 259 3.39 -9.23 31.23
C ALA A 259 2.14 -10.11 31.29
N ALA A 260 2.31 -11.43 31.47
CA ALA A 260 1.19 -12.35 31.65
C ALA A 260 0.39 -12.07 32.93
N ALA A 261 1.05 -11.60 34.00
CA ALA A 261 0.38 -11.22 35.24
C ALA A 261 -0.32 -9.86 35.16
N THR A 262 0.18 -8.96 34.31
CA THR A 262 -0.15 -7.53 34.37
C THR A 262 -0.32 -6.92 32.97
N PRO A 263 -1.58 -6.75 32.49
CA PRO A 263 -1.85 -6.29 31.13
C PRO A 263 -1.30 -4.90 30.75
N TRP A 264 -1.11 -4.00 31.73
CA TRP A 264 -0.59 -2.65 31.48
C TRP A 264 0.95 -2.58 31.45
N LEU A 265 1.64 -3.68 31.79
CA LEU A 265 3.07 -3.69 32.09
C LEU A 265 3.90 -3.29 30.87
N LEU A 266 3.70 -3.98 29.73
CA LEU A 266 4.53 -3.76 28.54
C LEU A 266 4.40 -2.34 28.01
N ALA A 267 3.18 -1.81 27.90
CA ALA A 267 2.95 -0.42 27.49
C ALA A 267 3.65 0.58 28.43
N THR A 268 3.62 0.32 29.73
CA THR A 268 4.26 1.18 30.74
C THR A 268 5.78 1.13 30.63
N LEU A 269 6.35 -0.07 30.54
CA LEU A 269 7.79 -0.28 30.42
C LEU A 269 8.34 0.27 29.10
N HIS A 270 7.62 0.09 27.99
CA HIS A 270 7.97 0.67 26.71
C HIS A 270 8.04 2.19 26.79
N ALA A 271 7.00 2.85 27.33
CA ALA A 271 7.00 4.32 27.49
C ALA A 271 8.15 4.83 28.38
N VAL A 272 8.53 4.08 29.42
CA VAL A 272 9.70 4.44 30.24
C VAL A 272 11.02 4.26 29.49
N ALA A 273 11.13 3.25 28.62
CA ALA A 273 12.32 3.02 27.81
C ALA A 273 12.43 3.98 26.61
N SER A 274 11.31 4.41 26.02
CA SER A 274 11.25 5.22 24.81
C SER A 274 11.31 6.73 25.06
N THR A 275 11.07 7.19 26.29
CA THR A 275 11.00 8.62 26.63
C THR A 275 12.16 9.12 27.47
N ALA A 276 12.43 10.43 27.35
CA ALA A 276 13.49 11.09 28.09
C ALA A 276 13.24 11.20 29.61
N SER A 277 11.99 11.06 30.07
CA SER A 277 11.65 11.23 31.50
C SER A 277 10.39 10.48 31.90
N LEU A 278 10.26 10.17 33.20
CA LEU A 278 9.05 9.54 33.75
C LEU A 278 7.80 10.41 33.58
N ARG A 279 7.94 11.74 33.53
CA ARG A 279 6.80 12.62 33.26
C ARG A 279 6.34 12.49 31.80
N ALA A 280 7.28 12.38 30.86
CA ALA A 280 6.97 12.12 29.45
C ALA A 280 6.33 10.73 29.25
N ALA A 281 6.88 9.69 29.89
CA ALA A 281 6.29 8.35 29.88
C ALA A 281 4.84 8.34 30.40
N ALA A 282 4.57 9.05 31.51
CA ALA A 282 3.24 9.13 32.09
C ALA A 282 2.24 9.83 31.13
N ALA A 283 2.69 10.89 30.46
CA ALA A 283 1.88 11.59 29.46
C ALA A 283 1.60 10.70 28.24
N GLU A 284 2.60 9.95 27.74
CA GLU A 284 2.45 9.05 26.59
C GLU A 284 1.38 7.98 26.82
N ILE A 285 1.33 7.39 28.01
CA ILE A 285 0.35 6.35 28.36
C ILE A 285 -0.91 6.91 29.06
N ASN A 286 -1.07 8.23 29.07
CA ASN A 286 -2.22 8.95 29.66
C ASN A 286 -2.51 8.58 31.14
N VAL A 287 -1.49 8.58 32.00
CA VAL A 287 -1.63 8.36 33.45
C VAL A 287 -1.03 9.50 34.26
N HIS A 288 -1.49 9.64 35.51
CA HIS A 288 -0.84 10.53 36.46
C HIS A 288 0.55 10.04 36.85
N HIS A 289 1.44 10.99 37.16
CA HIS A 289 2.82 10.67 37.53
C HIS A 289 2.93 9.76 38.77
N SER A 290 2.06 9.94 39.77
CA SER A 290 2.00 9.05 40.95
C SER A 290 1.63 7.62 40.57
N THR A 291 0.62 7.45 39.71
CA THR A 291 0.21 6.14 39.19
C THR A 291 1.34 5.47 38.41
N LEU A 292 2.10 6.22 37.61
CA LEU A 292 3.28 5.67 36.93
C LEU A 292 4.32 5.18 37.95
N GLN A 293 4.61 5.95 39.00
CA GLN A 293 5.56 5.53 40.03
C GLN A 293 5.13 4.23 40.72
N ASP A 294 3.85 4.12 41.11
CA ASP A 294 3.29 2.91 41.73
C ASP A 294 3.38 1.70 40.78
N ARG A 295 3.06 1.89 39.50
CA ARG A 295 3.22 0.87 38.46
C ARG A 295 4.67 0.42 38.34
N LEU A 296 5.65 1.33 38.44
CA LEU A 296 7.06 0.98 38.38
C LEU A 296 7.53 0.21 39.61
N VAL A 297 7.06 0.57 40.82
CA VAL A 297 7.36 -0.23 42.02
C VAL A 297 6.86 -1.67 41.84
N HIS A 298 5.64 -1.82 41.34
CA HIS A 298 5.07 -3.14 41.07
C HIS A 298 5.80 -3.89 39.95
N ALA A 299 6.15 -3.20 38.86
CA ALA A 299 6.90 -3.78 37.75
C ALA A 299 8.27 -4.30 38.19
N GLU A 300 9.03 -3.52 38.98
CA GLU A 300 10.33 -3.94 39.50
C GLU A 300 10.24 -5.17 40.40
N HIS A 301 9.16 -5.27 41.20
CA HIS A 301 8.92 -6.46 42.02
C HIS A 301 8.68 -7.71 41.17
N LEU A 302 7.92 -7.60 40.08
CA LEU A 302 7.67 -8.71 39.15
C LEU A 302 8.90 -9.08 38.31
N LEU A 303 9.66 -8.07 37.86
CA LEU A 303 10.86 -8.26 37.05
C LEU A 303 12.04 -8.80 37.87
N GLY A 304 12.14 -8.41 39.15
CA GLY A 304 13.27 -8.71 40.01
C GLY A 304 14.49 -7.80 39.78
N TRP A 305 14.34 -6.71 39.02
CA TRP A 305 15.40 -5.72 38.76
C TRP A 305 14.83 -4.30 38.55
N PRO A 306 15.61 -3.24 38.86
CA PRO A 306 15.17 -1.85 38.78
C PRO A 306 15.03 -1.36 37.32
N VAL A 307 14.18 -0.37 37.07
CA VAL A 307 13.94 0.18 35.70
C VAL A 307 14.08 1.72 35.61
N ARG A 308 14.64 2.36 36.63
CA ARG A 308 14.55 3.82 36.81
C ARG A 308 15.77 4.59 36.32
N THR A 309 16.98 4.04 36.52
CA THR A 309 18.22 4.72 36.15
C THR A 309 18.49 4.62 34.63
N PRO A 310 19.39 5.45 34.07
CA PRO A 310 19.75 5.32 32.65
C PRO A 310 20.26 3.93 32.27
N GLN A 311 21.07 3.30 33.13
CA GLN A 311 21.58 1.94 32.92
C GLN A 311 20.46 0.91 32.94
N ASP A 312 19.51 1.06 33.88
CA ASP A 312 18.35 0.18 33.97
C ASP A 312 17.44 0.28 32.75
N ARG A 313 17.19 1.52 32.28
CA ARG A 313 16.39 1.76 31.07
C ARG A 313 17.06 1.19 29.83
N PHE A 314 18.39 1.25 29.75
CA PHE A 314 19.13 0.60 28.66
C PHE A 314 18.96 -0.92 28.69
N ARG A 315 19.09 -1.57 29.86
CA ARG A 315 18.79 -3.00 30.02
C ARG A 315 17.35 -3.32 29.62
N LEU A 316 16.40 -2.49 30.04
CA LEU A 316 14.99 -2.63 29.66
C LEU A 316 14.77 -2.52 28.16
N GLN A 317 15.40 -1.53 27.51
CA GLN A 317 15.32 -1.35 26.07
C GLN A 317 15.88 -2.59 25.35
N LEU A 318 17.04 -3.10 25.76
CA LEU A 318 17.60 -4.34 25.22
C LEU A 318 16.65 -5.52 25.41
N ALA A 319 16.07 -5.69 26.60
CA ALA A 319 15.15 -6.80 26.88
C ALA A 319 13.88 -6.73 26.02
N LEU A 320 13.30 -5.54 25.82
CA LEU A 320 12.17 -5.33 24.91
C LEU A 320 12.56 -5.60 23.44
N THR A 321 13.74 -5.15 23.00
CA THR A 321 14.24 -5.43 21.64
C THR A 321 14.45 -6.93 21.42
N MET A 322 15.09 -7.63 22.35
CA MET A 322 15.31 -9.08 22.27
C MET A 322 13.98 -9.84 22.28
N ARG A 323 12.96 -9.35 23.00
CA ARG A 323 11.61 -9.90 22.95
C ARG A 323 11.00 -9.83 21.54
N HIS A 324 11.13 -8.71 20.83
CA HIS A 324 10.66 -8.62 19.43
C HIS A 324 11.42 -9.59 18.52
N LEU A 325 12.75 -9.67 18.68
CA LEU A 325 13.62 -10.55 17.88
C LEU A 325 13.36 -12.05 18.10
N ALA A 326 12.94 -12.45 19.30
CA ALA A 326 12.67 -13.84 19.66
C ALA A 326 11.32 -14.36 19.14
N ARG A 327 10.37 -13.45 18.87
CA ARG A 327 8.98 -13.79 18.44
C ARG A 327 8.77 -13.68 16.92
N SER A 328 9.72 -13.07 16.21
CA SER A 328 9.61 -12.70 14.79
C SER A 328 10.09 -13.78 13.83
#